data_AF-A0A562DMT1-F1
#
_entry.id   AF-A0A562DMT1-F1
#
_cell.length_a   1.000
_cell.length_b   1.000
_cell.length_c   1.000
_cell.angle_alpha   90.00
_cell.angle_beta   90.00
_cell.angle_gamma   90.00
#
_symmetry.space_group_name_H-M   'P 1'
#
loop_
_entity.id
_entity.type
_entity.pdbx_description
1 polymer ?
#
loop_
_entity_poly.entity_id
_entity_poly.type
_entity_poly.pdbx_seq_one_letter_code
_entity_poly.pdbx_strand_id
1 'polypeptide(L)'
;MQAFIDENTVRGIMVVAAVADPSSLEHARRTLAGLRMKGQERIHFKSERDSRRRAICSALVTLNVQVRVYHAAGLTPRLGRPRCLETLVGDLAELPVSRLVLEQDDSTVKSDRRVLFEAAGKHG
;
A
#
# COMPACT_ATOMS: atom_id res chain seq x y z
N MET A 1 -5.70 9.57 9.67
CA MET A 1 -5.00 8.31 9.31
C MET A 1 -4.29 8.51 7.98
N GLN A 2 -3.26 7.71 7.71
CA GLN A 2 -2.60 7.66 6.40
C GLN A 2 -2.73 6.26 5.82
N ALA A 3 -2.97 6.17 4.51
CA ALA A 3 -3.01 4.93 3.75
C ALA A 3 -1.81 4.84 2.82
N PHE A 4 -1.10 3.71 2.84
CA PHE A 4 0.04 3.41 1.98
C PHE A 4 -0.34 2.28 1.03
N ILE A 5 -0.21 2.53 -0.27
CA ILE A 5 -0.67 1.63 -1.31
C ILE A 5 0.52 0.94 -1.96
N ASP A 6 0.47 -0.38 -2.05
CA ASP A 6 1.41 -1.21 -2.79
C ASP A 6 0.65 -2.18 -3.69
N GLU A 7 1.32 -2.73 -4.70
CA GLU A 7 0.68 -3.57 -5.70
C GLU A 7 1.51 -4.78 -6.13
N ASN A 8 0.82 -5.78 -6.64
CA ASN A 8 1.42 -6.96 -7.24
C ASN A 8 0.67 -7.35 -8.51
N THR A 9 1.43 -7.63 -9.57
CA THR A 9 0.92 -7.95 -10.91
C THR A 9 1.16 -9.41 -11.35
N VAL A 10 1.70 -10.27 -10.49
CA VAL A 10 2.14 -11.64 -10.85
C VAL A 10 0.99 -12.58 -11.25
N ARG A 11 -0.27 -12.32 -10.83
CA ARG A 11 -1.46 -13.16 -11.13
C ARG A 11 -2.74 -12.35 -11.37
N GLY A 12 -2.66 -11.33 -12.21
CA GLY A 12 -3.70 -10.29 -12.31
C GLY A 12 -3.21 -9.04 -11.60
N ILE A 13 -4.10 -8.28 -10.95
CA ILE A 13 -3.66 -7.16 -10.11
C ILE A 13 -4.24 -7.26 -8.71
N MET A 14 -3.33 -7.14 -7.74
CA MET A 14 -3.64 -6.99 -6.33
C MET A 14 -3.14 -5.63 -5.89
N VAL A 15 -4.01 -4.85 -5.27
CA VAL A 15 -3.68 -3.58 -4.63
C VAL A 15 -3.93 -3.73 -3.14
N VAL A 16 -2.97 -3.31 -2.33
CA VAL A 16 -3.03 -3.43 -0.86
C VAL A 16 -2.92 -2.05 -0.26
N ALA A 17 -3.83 -1.71 0.65
CA ALA A 17 -3.79 -0.48 1.44
C ALA A 17 -3.44 -0.81 2.89
N ALA A 18 -2.28 -0.37 3.36
CA ALA A 18 -1.93 -0.35 4.77
C ALA A 18 -2.34 0.99 5.39
N VAL A 19 -3.32 0.98 6.29
CA VAL A 19 -3.88 2.16 6.96
C VAL A 19 -3.37 2.23 8.39
N ALA A 20 -2.80 3.37 8.77
CA ALA A 20 -2.30 3.60 10.12
C ALA A 20 -2.84 4.92 10.69
N ASP A 21 -3.16 4.92 11.98
CA ASP A 21 -3.32 6.15 12.74
C ASP A 21 -1.95 6.83 12.99
N PRO A 22 -1.91 8.13 13.33
CA PRO A 22 -0.65 8.86 13.51
C PRO A 22 0.30 8.24 14.53
N SER A 23 -0.21 7.71 15.65
CA SER A 23 0.62 7.14 16.71
C SER A 23 1.22 5.78 16.28
N SER A 24 0.42 4.94 15.62
CA SER A 24 0.89 3.67 15.05
C SER A 24 1.84 3.87 13.87
N LEU A 25 1.67 4.95 13.10
CA LEU A 25 2.55 5.28 11.98
C LEU A 25 3.98 5.56 12.44
N GLU A 26 4.15 6.37 13.49
CA GLU A 26 5.48 6.67 14.03
C GLU A 26 6.17 5.41 14.56
N HIS A 27 5.43 4.55 15.26
CA HIS A 27 5.94 3.26 15.71
C HIS A 27 6.36 2.38 14.52
N ALA A 28 5.49 2.24 13.51
CA ALA A 28 5.79 1.47 12.29
C ALA A 28 7.02 1.98 11.55
N ARG A 29 7.18 3.30 11.41
CA ARG A 29 8.38 3.90 10.79
C ARG A 29 9.65 3.55 11.55
N ARG A 30 9.65 3.65 12.88
CA ARG A 30 10.81 3.28 13.71
C ARG A 30 11.13 1.79 13.59
N THR A 31 10.11 0.93 13.66
CA THR A 31 10.29 -0.52 13.54
C THR A 31 10.88 -0.89 12.18
N LEU A 32 10.33 -0.36 11.08
CA LEU A 32 10.85 -0.59 9.73
C LEU A 32 12.26 -0.03 9.53
N ALA A 33 12.55 1.15 10.09
CA ALA A 33 13.89 1.73 10.03
C ALA A 33 14.93 0.87 10.77
N GLY A 34 14.58 0.33 11.94
CA GLY A 34 15.45 -0.57 12.70
C GLY A 34 15.74 -1.91 12.00
N LEU A 35 14.90 -2.32 11.05
CA LEU A 35 15.13 -3.51 10.25
C LEU A 35 16.11 -3.29 9.08
N ARG A 36 16.41 -2.05 8.69
CA ARG A 36 17.34 -1.74 7.60
C ARG A 36 18.77 -2.07 8.02
N MET A 37 19.51 -2.80 7.16
CA MET A 37 20.94 -3.00 7.35
C MET A 37 21.72 -1.72 7.04
N LYS A 38 22.95 -1.62 7.56
CA LYS A 38 23.85 -0.52 7.25
C LYS A 38 23.98 -0.33 5.74
N GLY A 39 23.73 0.89 5.25
CA GLY A 39 23.78 1.24 3.83
C GLY A 39 22.53 0.92 3.02
N GLN A 40 21.51 0.26 3.59
CA GLN A 40 20.23 0.06 2.90
C GLN A 40 19.35 1.31 3.03
N GLU A 41 18.86 1.84 1.92
CA GLU A 41 17.82 2.89 1.91
C GLU A 41 16.42 2.32 2.17
N ARG A 42 16.17 1.09 1.71
CA ARG A 42 14.90 0.36 1.83
C ARG A 42 15.12 -1.12 2.10
N ILE A 43 14.09 -1.78 2.62
CA ILE A 43 14.10 -3.24 2.83
C ILE A 43 13.80 -3.94 1.51
N HIS A 44 14.80 -4.61 0.92
CA HIS A 44 14.62 -5.39 -0.31
C HIS A 44 14.14 -6.81 0.00
N PHE A 45 12.91 -6.96 0.51
CA PHE A 45 12.38 -8.21 1.06
C PHE A 45 12.57 -9.45 0.15
N LYS A 46 12.43 -9.29 -1.17
CA LYS A 46 12.58 -10.38 -2.16
C LYS A 46 13.98 -11.02 -2.17
N SER A 47 15.04 -10.22 -1.95
CA SER A 47 16.43 -10.69 -2.00
C SER A 47 17.00 -11.06 -0.62
N GLU A 48 16.22 -10.93 0.45
CA GLU A 48 16.65 -11.26 1.80
C GLU A 48 16.70 -12.78 2.00
N ARG A 49 17.63 -13.26 2.82
CA ARG A 49 17.68 -14.68 3.24
C ARG A 49 16.48 -15.03 4.12
N ASP A 50 16.11 -16.31 4.16
CA ASP A 50 14.93 -16.83 4.85
C ASP A 50 14.83 -16.41 6.32
N SER A 51 15.93 -16.48 7.06
CA SER A 51 15.98 -16.05 8.47
C SER A 51 15.62 -14.57 8.64
N ARG A 52 16.09 -13.73 7.72
CA ARG A 52 15.83 -12.29 7.72
C ARG A 52 14.42 -11.97 7.26
N ARG A 53 13.89 -12.68 6.25
CA ARG A 53 12.47 -12.56 5.86
C ARG A 53 11.55 -12.89 7.04
N ARG A 54 11.83 -13.96 7.79
CA ARG A 54 11.08 -14.30 9.01
C ARG A 54 11.16 -13.19 10.06
N ALA A 55 12.35 -12.67 10.35
CA ALA A 55 12.51 -11.56 11.30
C ALA A 55 11.72 -10.31 10.90
N ILE A 56 11.73 -9.95 9.60
CA ILE A 56 10.94 -8.84 9.07
C ILE A 56 9.44 -9.13 9.26
N CYS A 57 8.95 -10.32 8.86
CA CYS A 57 7.55 -10.69 9.05
C CYS A 57 7.14 -10.66 10.53
N SER A 58 7.97 -11.18 11.44
CA SER A 58 7.70 -11.15 12.88
C SER A 58 7.57 -9.72 13.41
N ALA A 59 8.36 -8.77 12.90
CA ALA A 59 8.23 -7.36 13.27
C ALA A 59 7.01 -6.68 12.63
N LEU A 60 6.61 -7.09 11.43
CA LEU A 60 5.43 -6.55 10.76
C LEU A 60 4.14 -6.95 11.46
N VAL A 61 4.02 -8.19 11.95
CA VAL A 61 2.80 -8.68 12.62
C VAL A 61 2.55 -8.02 13.98
N THR A 62 3.55 -7.35 14.57
CA THR A 62 3.36 -6.58 15.80
C THR A 62 2.90 -5.14 15.56
N LEU A 63 2.83 -4.71 14.29
CA LEU A 63 2.41 -3.35 13.96
C LEU A 63 0.89 -3.23 14.02
N ASN A 64 0.41 -2.15 14.65
CA ASN A 64 -0.99 -1.80 14.67
C ASN A 64 -1.39 -1.08 13.37
N VAL A 65 -1.51 -1.84 12.28
CA VAL A 65 -1.94 -1.35 10.97
C VAL A 65 -3.13 -2.15 10.48
N GLN A 66 -4.10 -1.47 9.88
CA GLN A 66 -5.22 -2.13 9.21
C GLN A 66 -4.84 -2.35 7.75
N VAL A 67 -5.02 -3.57 7.25
CA VAL A 67 -4.69 -3.91 5.87
C VAL A 67 -5.96 -4.25 5.10
N ARG A 68 -6.19 -3.54 4.00
CA ARG A 68 -7.26 -3.85 3.03
C ARG A 68 -6.63 -4.36 1.74
N VAL A 69 -7.15 -5.48 1.22
CA VAL A 69 -6.62 -6.14 0.02
C VAL A 69 -7.70 -6.17 -1.05
N TYR A 70 -7.38 -5.59 -2.21
CA TYR A 70 -8.26 -5.53 -3.38
C TYR A 70 -7.63 -6.38 -4.47
N HIS A 71 -8.29 -7.47 -4.85
CA HIS A 71 -7.78 -8.40 -5.85
C HIS A 71 -8.71 -8.46 -7.05
N ALA A 72 -8.29 -7.87 -8.16
CA ALA A 72 -8.99 -7.95 -9.43
C ALA A 72 -8.50 -9.17 -10.22
N ALA A 73 -8.87 -10.36 -9.73
CA ALA A 73 -8.53 -11.62 -10.36
C ALA A 73 -9.05 -11.67 -11.82
N GLY A 74 -8.21 -12.12 -12.74
CA GLY A 74 -8.59 -12.29 -14.16
C GLY A 74 -8.66 -11.00 -14.98
N LEU A 75 -8.41 -9.83 -14.38
CA LEU A 75 -8.25 -8.58 -15.12
C LEU A 75 -6.78 -8.29 -15.38
N THR A 76 -6.50 -7.70 -16.55
CA THR A 76 -5.18 -7.13 -16.84
C THR A 76 -4.91 -5.94 -15.92
N PRO A 77 -3.66 -5.62 -15.58
CA PRO A 77 -3.35 -4.46 -14.75
C PRO A 77 -3.98 -3.15 -15.26
N ARG A 78 -4.02 -2.97 -16.59
CA ARG A 78 -4.65 -1.80 -17.24
C ARG A 78 -6.14 -1.63 -16.89
N LEU A 79 -6.88 -2.73 -16.75
CA LEU A 79 -8.32 -2.70 -16.44
C LEU A 79 -8.60 -2.87 -14.94
N GLY A 80 -7.80 -3.67 -14.26
CA GLY A 80 -7.99 -3.97 -12.85
C GLY A 80 -7.52 -2.85 -11.93
N ARG A 81 -6.42 -2.15 -12.26
CA ARG A 81 -5.89 -1.06 -11.43
C ARG A 81 -6.92 0.05 -11.18
N PRO A 82 -7.57 0.62 -12.21
CA PRO A 82 -8.60 1.63 -11.98
C PRO A 82 -9.73 1.13 -11.07
N ARG A 83 -10.18 -0.12 -11.24
CA ARG A 83 -11.26 -0.70 -10.43
C ARG A 83 -10.84 -0.90 -8.98
N CYS A 84 -9.61 -1.39 -8.76
CA CYS A 84 -9.05 -1.53 -7.42
C CYS A 84 -8.92 -0.17 -6.74
N LEU A 85 -8.40 0.86 -7.43
CA LEU A 85 -8.24 2.20 -6.88
C LEU A 85 -9.60 2.87 -6.58
N GLU A 86 -10.58 2.74 -7.47
CA GLU A 86 -11.94 3.27 -7.24
C GLU A 86 -12.60 2.62 -6.01
N THR A 87 -12.56 1.28 -5.92
CA THR A 87 -13.11 0.54 -4.78
C THR A 87 -12.39 0.92 -3.49
N LEU A 88 -11.06 1.01 -3.55
CA LEU A 88 -10.21 1.39 -2.42
C LEU A 88 -10.55 2.78 -1.91
N VAL A 89 -10.77 3.76 -2.78
CA VAL A 89 -11.11 5.12 -2.35
C VAL A 89 -12.46 5.15 -1.64
N GLY A 90 -13.46 4.44 -2.15
CA GLY A 90 -14.75 4.33 -1.47
C GLY A 90 -14.63 3.74 -0.06
N ASP A 91 -13.90 2.63 0.06
CA ASP A 91 -13.60 1.98 1.34
C ASP A 91 -12.83 2.86 2.32
N LEU A 92 -11.89 3.69 1.82
CA LEU A 92 -11.09 4.58 2.65
C LEU A 92 -11.86 5.85 3.05
N ALA A 93 -12.88 6.25 2.29
CA ALA A 93 -13.71 7.41 2.60
C ALA A 93 -14.57 7.19 3.86
N GLU A 94 -14.86 5.93 4.21
CA GLU A 94 -15.53 5.55 5.46
C GLU A 94 -14.63 5.67 6.70
N LEU A 95 -13.33 5.91 6.50
CA LEU A 95 -12.33 6.04 7.56
C LEU A 95 -11.85 7.50 7.65
N PRO A 96 -11.30 7.94 8.80
CA PRO A 96 -10.68 9.25 8.94
C PRO A 96 -9.29 9.30 8.27
N VAL A 97 -9.18 8.86 7.01
CA VAL A 97 -7.96 8.91 6.19
C VAL A 97 -7.84 10.28 5.56
N SER A 98 -6.73 10.96 5.82
CA SER A 98 -6.46 12.31 5.30
C SER A 98 -5.35 12.35 4.24
N ARG A 99 -4.69 11.20 4.01
CA ARG A 99 -3.62 11.08 3.03
C ARG A 99 -3.53 9.65 2.50
N LEU A 100 -3.57 9.53 1.18
CA LEU A 100 -3.27 8.31 0.44
C LEU A 100 -1.89 8.49 -0.23
N VAL A 101 -0.99 7.52 -0.03
CA VAL A 101 0.36 7.51 -0.57
C VAL A 101 0.52 6.27 -1.43
N LEU A 102 0.92 6.45 -2.69
CA LEU A 102 1.23 5.38 -3.64
C LEU A 102 2.54 5.74 -4.35
N GLU A 103 3.30 4.73 -4.79
CA GLU A 103 4.48 4.95 -5.62
C GLU A 103 4.04 5.44 -7.01
N GLN A 104 4.74 6.46 -7.52
CA GLN A 104 4.44 6.98 -8.86
C GLN A 104 5.10 6.09 -9.91
N ASP A 105 4.31 5.69 -10.91
CA ASP A 105 4.78 5.11 -12.16
C ASP A 105 4.33 6.02 -13.31
N ASP A 106 5.28 6.52 -14.10
CA ASP A 106 5.02 7.46 -15.20
C ASP A 106 4.10 6.88 -16.28
N SER A 107 4.07 5.55 -16.42
CA SER A 107 3.19 4.88 -17.38
C SER A 107 1.71 4.88 -16.95
N THR A 108 1.43 5.03 -15.65
CA THR A 108 0.08 4.96 -15.07
C THR A 108 -0.39 6.28 -14.45
N VAL A 109 0.52 7.22 -14.14
CA VAL A 109 0.25 8.45 -13.38
C VAL A 109 -0.93 9.27 -13.91
N LYS A 110 -1.10 9.36 -15.25
CA LYS A 110 -2.23 10.08 -15.85
C LYS A 110 -3.57 9.39 -15.55
N SER A 111 -3.60 8.07 -15.66
CA SER A 111 -4.79 7.29 -15.34
C SER A 111 -5.09 7.31 -13.85
N ASP A 112 -4.07 7.13 -13.01
CA ASP A 112 -4.20 7.13 -11.56
C ASP A 112 -4.73 8.46 -11.04
N ARG A 113 -4.17 9.59 -11.49
CA ARG A 113 -4.67 10.92 -11.13
C ARG A 113 -6.14 11.10 -11.47
N ARG A 114 -6.55 10.70 -12.68
CA ARG A 114 -7.94 10.81 -13.12
C ARG A 114 -8.87 9.96 -12.23
N VAL A 115 -8.54 8.68 -12.05
CA VAL A 115 -9.35 7.73 -11.25
C VAL A 115 -9.45 8.19 -9.80
N LEU A 116 -8.33 8.58 -9.19
CA LEU A 116 -8.29 9.03 -7.79
C LEU A 116 -9.07 10.33 -7.61
N PHE A 117 -8.97 11.27 -8.54
CA PHE A 117 -9.74 12.51 -8.50
C PHE A 117 -11.25 12.26 -8.65
N GLU A 118 -11.64 11.48 -9.65
CA GLU A 118 -13.05 11.11 -9.88
C GLU A 118 -13.63 10.33 -8.69
N ALA A 119 -12.89 9.39 -8.11
CA ALA A 119 -13.34 8.61 -6.98
C ALA A 119 -13.43 9.45 -5.71
N ALA A 120 -12.41 10.26 -5.39
CA ALA A 120 -12.43 11.10 -4.19
C ALA A 120 -13.56 12.12 -4.22
N GLY A 121 -13.80 12.75 -5.37
CA GLY A 121 -14.88 13.72 -5.55
C GLY A 121 -16.29 13.17 -5.33
N LYS A 122 -16.49 11.84 -5.33
CA LYS A 122 -17.77 11.21 -4.97
C LYS A 122 -18.03 11.22 -3.44
N HIS A 123 -17.00 11.47 -2.64
CA HIS A 123 -17.02 11.28 -1.19
C HIS A 123 -16.69 12.53 -0.36
N GLY A 124 -16.25 13.64 -1.00
CA GLY A 124 -15.98 14.93 -0.36
C GLY A 124 -14.53 15.35 -0.45
#